data_AF-A0A6C0HIC1-F1
#
_entry.id   AF-A0A6C0HIC1-F1
#
_cell.length_a   1.000
_cell.length_b   1.000
_cell.length_c   1.000
_cell.angle_alpha   90.00
_cell.angle_beta   90.00
_cell.angle_gamma   90.00
#
_symmetry.space_group_name_H-M   'P 1'
#
loop_
_entity.id
_entity.type
_entity.pdbx_description
1 polymer ?
#
loop_
_entity_poly.entity_id
_entity_poly.type
_entity_poly.pdbx_seq_one_letter_code
_entity_poly.pdbx_strand_id
1 'polypeptide(L)' 'MPDLRKIYVYPTPENVELLQYKDKAGNCFSYKENEVPCPKNPSKIAKIPVQA' A
#
# COMPACT_ATOMS: atom_id res chain seq x y z
N MET A 1 17.69 -14.08 -21.48
CA MET A 1 17.32 -12.99 -20.54
C MET A 1 16.16 -13.50 -19.69
N PRO A 2 16.13 -13.28 -18.37
CA PRO A 2 15.04 -13.74 -17.52
C PRO A 2 13.73 -13.04 -17.88
N ASP A 3 12.62 -13.76 -17.79
CA ASP A 3 11.27 -13.25 -18.06
C ASP A 3 10.91 -12.11 -17.11
N LEU A 4 10.59 -10.94 -17.67
CA LEU A 4 10.12 -9.79 -16.91
C LEU A 4 8.61 -9.92 -16.68
N ARG A 5 8.22 -10.50 -15.54
CA ARG A 5 6.81 -10.56 -15.13
C ARG A 5 6.40 -9.26 -14.45
N LYS A 6 5.28 -8.69 -14.91
CA LYS A 6 4.66 -7.52 -14.29
C LYS A 6 3.79 -7.97 -13.12
N ILE A 7 4.17 -7.60 -11.90
CA ILE A 7 3.43 -7.90 -10.68
C ILE A 7 2.85 -6.58 -10.15
N TYR A 8 1.57 -6.58 -9.82
CA TYR A 8 0.91 -5.45 -9.18
C TYR A 8 0.83 -5.72 -7.68
N VAL A 9 1.52 -4.90 -6.88
CA VAL A 9 1.53 -4.99 -5.42
C VAL A 9 0.95 -3.70 -4.86
N TYR A 10 -0.06 -3.83 -4.02
CA TYR A 10 -0.65 -2.70 -3.31
C TYR A 10 0.03 -2.55 -1.95
N PRO A 11 0.23 -1.29 -1.48
CA PRO A 11 0.74 -1.06 -0.14
C PRO A 11 -0.23 -1.62 0.90
N THR A 12 0.27 -2.48 1.77
CA THR A 12 -0.39 -2.95 2.99
C THR A 12 0.47 -2.54 4.18
N PRO A 13 -0.10 -2.42 5.40
CA PRO A 13 0.70 -2.15 6.60
C PRO A 13 1.91 -3.10 6.74
N GLU A 14 1.78 -4.34 6.29
CA GLU A 14 2.85 -5.35 6.38
C GLU A 14 3.99 -5.15 5.37
N ASN A 15 3.74 -4.49 4.24
CA ASN A 15 4.74 -4.34 3.16
C ASN A 15 5.16 -2.89 2.90
N VAL A 16 4.54 -1.93 3.60
CA VAL A 16 4.72 -0.50 3.37
C VAL A 16 6.16 -0.04 3.56
N GLU A 17 6.89 -0.69 4.48
CA GLU A 17 8.31 -0.42 4.76
C GLU A 17 9.26 -1.07 3.74
N LEU A 18 8.80 -2.07 2.99
CA LEU A 18 9.60 -2.83 2.02
C LEU A 18 9.55 -2.22 0.61
N LEU A 19 8.61 -1.31 0.36
CA LEU A 19 8.31 -0.79 -0.98
C LEU A 19 8.72 0.69 -1.12
N GLN A 20 9.24 1.02 -2.30
CA GLN A 20 9.48 2.39 -2.73
C GLN A 20 8.73 2.67 -4.05
N TYR A 21 8.17 3.86 -4.15
CA TYR A 21 7.35 4.29 -5.28
C TYR A 21 8.10 5.36 -6.04
N LYS A 22 8.31 5.11 -7.34
CA LYS A 22 8.95 6.07 -8.23
C LYS A 22 7.91 6.80 -9.04
N ASP A 23 7.92 8.13 -8.99
CA ASP A 23 7.05 8.95 -9.83
C ASP A 23 7.57 9.02 -11.27
N LYS A 24 6.84 9.73 -12.14
CA LYS A 24 7.23 9.94 -13.54
C LYS A 24 8.42 10.89 -13.70
N ALA A 25 8.70 11.75 -12.72
CA ALA A 25 9.85 12.65 -12.71
C ALA A 25 11.14 11.97 -12.20
N GLY A 26 11.01 10.73 -11.71
CA GLY A 26 12.12 9.91 -11.23
C GLY A 26 12.40 10.03 -9.74
N ASN A 27 11.57 10.74 -8.99
CA ASN A 27 11.69 10.85 -7.53
C ASN A 27 11.18 9.57 -6.87
N CYS A 28 11.89 9.10 -5.84
CA CYS A 28 11.50 7.93 -5.06
C CYS A 28 10.86 8.36 -3.74
N PHE A 29 9.76 7.70 -3.37
CA PHE A 29 8.98 7.95 -2.17
C PHE A 29 8.78 6.66 -1.39
N SER A 30 8.75 6.78 -0.06
CA SER A 30 8.31 5.71 0.83
C SER A 30 7.08 6.19 1.58
N TYR A 31 6.15 5.27 1.84
CA TYR A 31 5.05 5.54 2.74
C TYR A 31 5.54 5.44 4.18
N LYS A 32 4.97 6.29 5.04
CA LYS A 32 5.12 6.20 6.49
C LYS A 32 3.75 6.03 7.08
N GLU A 33 3.48 4.85 7.64
CA GLU A 33 2.24 4.62 8.36
C GLU A 33 2.26 5.33 9.71
N ASN A 34 1.08 5.71 10.18
CA ASN A 34 0.90 6.26 11.52
C ASN A 34 -0.14 5.41 12.21
N GLU A 35 0.25 4.80 13.33
CA GLU A 35 -0.68 4.06 14.17
C GLU A 35 -1.69 5.04 14.79
N VAL A 36 -2.97 4.77 14.58
CA VAL A 36 -4.07 5.59 15.09
C VAL A 36 -5.07 4.71 15.84
N PRO A 37 -5.71 5.24 16.90
CA PRO A 37 -6.74 4.48 17.60
C PRO A 37 -7.91 4.18 16.65
N CYS A 38 -8.33 2.90 16.63
CA CYS A 38 -9.46 2.49 15.81
C CYS A 38 -10.74 3.26 16.23
N PRO A 39 -11.50 3.82 15.27
CA PRO A 39 -12.72 4.55 15.59
C PRO A 39 -13.77 3.61 16.18
N LYS A 40 -14.42 4.05 17.28
CA LYS A 40 -15.50 3.29 17.92
C LYS A 40 -16.77 3.17 17.07
N ASN A 41 -16.97 4.11 16.13
CA ASN A 41 -18.12 4.12 15.25
C ASN A 41 -17.83 3.26 14.00
N PRO A 42 -18.55 2.15 13.79
CA PRO A 42 -18.30 1.24 12.67
C PRO A 42 -18.54 1.86 11.30
N SER A 43 -19.36 2.91 11.18
CA SER A 43 -19.58 3.63 9.91
C SER A 43 -18.35 4.42 9.45
N LYS A 44 -17.36 4.62 10.33
CA LYS A 44 -16.08 5.25 10.00
C LYS A 44 -15.00 4.25 9.60
N ILE A 45 -15.31 2.95 9.64
CA ILE A 45 -14.39 1.88 9.26
C ILE A 45 -14.66 1.52 7.81
N ALA A 46 -13.67 1.75 6.94
CA ALA A 46 -13.75 1.33 5.54
C ALA A 46 -13.71 -0.21 5.46
N LYS A 47 -14.69 -0.80 4.78
CA LYS A 47 -14.70 -2.23 4.45
C LYS A 47 -14.28 -2.40 2.99
N ILE A 48 -13.09 -2.93 2.78
CA ILE A 48 -12.60 -3.25 1.43
C ILE A 48 -13.09 -4.66 1.09
N PRO A 49 -13.84 -4.87 -0.01
CA PRO A 49 -14.28 -6.20 -0.40
C PRO A 49 -13.09 -7.06 -0.86
N VAL A 50 -13.21 -8.38 -0.71
CA VAL A 50 -12.24 -9.33 -1.27
C VAL A 50 -12.25 -9.18 -2.79
N GLN A 51 -11.08 -8.92 -3.38
CA GLN A 51 -10.92 -8.88 -4.83
C GLN A 51 -10.81 -10.32 -5.35
N ALA A 52 -11.69 -10.69 -6.27
CA ALA A 52 -11.74 -12.00 -6.94
C ALA A 52 -11.02 -11.96 -8.29
#